data_AF-A0ABD0U5N5-F1
#
_entry.id   AF-A0ABD0U5N5-F1
#
_cell.length_a   1.000
_cell.length_b   1.000
_cell.length_c   1.000
_cell.angle_alpha   90.00
_cell.angle_beta   90.00
_cell.angle_gamma   90.00
#
_symmetry.space_group_name_H-M   'P 1'
#
loop_
_entity.id
_entity.type
_entity.pdbx_description
1 polymer ?
#
loop_
_entity_poly.entity_id
_entity_poly.type
_entity_poly.pdbx_seq_one_letter_code
_entity_poly.pdbx_strand_id
1 'polypeptide(L)'
;MGALSLMTILSVVIGQIFQSVPAQFQTTLPIGEYAAVALLAFFGLKSIKDAWELPSNVDKNRGAAPELGELVEAEELVKEEASKNLRNPLEIVWKSFSLVFFAEWGDRSMLATIALGAAQSPWGVACGAIAGHLFATSFAILGGAFLANYISEKLVGYIGGLLFLIFAAATLFGIF
;
A
#
# COMPACT_ATOMS: atom_id res chain seq x y z
N MET A 1 6.29 11.20 -0.38
CA MET A 1 7.74 11.40 -0.65
C MET A 1 8.60 11.50 0.60
N GLY A 2 8.25 12.32 1.60
CA GLY A 2 9.05 12.44 2.83
C GLY A 2 9.32 11.10 3.53
N ALA A 3 8.28 10.27 3.71
CA ALA A 3 8.40 8.95 4.35
C ALA A 3 9.35 8.00 3.59
N LEU A 4 9.13 7.85 2.28
CA LEU A 4 9.98 7.03 1.40
C LEU A 4 11.45 7.53 1.41
N SER A 5 11.67 8.84 1.35
CA SER A 5 13.02 9.40 1.36
C SER A 5 13.74 9.12 2.68
N LEU A 6 13.04 9.26 3.82
CA LEU A 6 13.60 8.92 5.12
C LEU A 6 13.93 7.42 5.20
N MET A 7 13.00 6.56 4.75
CA MET A 7 13.22 5.12 4.69
C MET A 7 14.45 4.77 3.85
N THR A 8 14.59 5.35 2.65
CA THR A 8 15.75 5.11 1.78
C THR A 8 17.06 5.53 2.44
N ILE A 9 17.12 6.69 3.08
CA ILE A 9 18.33 7.15 3.77
C ILE A 9 18.67 6.20 4.93
N LEU A 10 17.68 5.85 5.76
CA LEU A 10 17.88 4.89 6.85
C LEU A 10 18.36 3.54 6.32
N SER A 11 17.80 3.05 5.23
CA SER A 11 18.19 1.81 4.55
C SER A 11 19.64 1.84 4.08
N VAL A 12 20.07 2.94 3.46
CA VAL A 12 21.46 3.11 3.01
C VAL A 12 22.42 3.16 4.20
N VAL A 13 22.07 3.90 5.26
CA VAL A 13 22.88 3.96 6.49
C VAL A 13 22.98 2.58 7.14
N ILE A 14 21.86 1.86 7.24
CA ILE A 14 21.81 0.48 7.75
C ILE A 14 22.69 -0.41 6.87
N GLY A 15 22.62 -0.32 5.54
CA GLY A 15 23.46 -1.07 4.61
C GLY A 15 24.96 -0.83 4.82
N GLN A 16 25.35 0.42 5.06
CA GLN A 16 26.73 0.76 5.40
C GLN A 16 27.16 0.17 6.75
N ILE A 17 26.27 0.17 7.75
CA ILE A 17 26.52 -0.46 9.05
C ILE A 17 26.55 -1.99 8.94
N PHE A 18 25.72 -2.59 8.07
CA PHE A 18 25.61 -4.04 7.87
C PHE A 18 26.84 -4.67 7.23
N GLN A 19 27.73 -3.89 6.59
CA GLN A 19 29.09 -4.38 6.29
C GLN A 19 29.87 -4.81 7.56
N SER A 20 29.37 -4.49 8.76
CA SER A 20 30.02 -4.79 10.05
C SER A 20 29.33 -5.90 10.88
N VAL A 21 28.28 -6.57 10.39
CA VAL A 21 27.51 -7.56 11.18
C VAL A 21 27.38 -8.91 10.43
N PRO A 22 27.69 -10.06 11.07
CA PRO A 22 27.64 -11.38 10.44
C PRO A 22 26.21 -11.89 10.15
N ALA A 23 26.11 -12.73 9.11
CA ALA A 23 24.90 -13.13 8.38
C ALA A 23 23.92 -14.08 9.12
N GLN A 24 23.72 -13.93 10.42
CA GLN A 24 23.06 -14.94 11.27
C GLN A 24 21.57 -14.66 11.59
N PHE A 25 20.94 -13.67 10.96
CA PHE A 25 19.52 -13.34 11.20
C PHE A 25 18.61 -13.71 10.01
N GLN A 26 18.65 -14.97 9.58
CA GLN A 26 17.69 -15.53 8.63
C GLN A 26 16.76 -16.54 9.30
N THR A 27 15.92 -16.07 10.22
CA THR A 27 14.73 -16.83 10.63
C THR A 27 13.51 -16.23 9.94
N THR A 28 13.28 -16.69 8.72
CA THR A 28 12.03 -16.51 7.97
C THR A 28 10.93 -17.21 8.75
N LEU A 29 10.16 -16.45 9.55
CA LEU A 29 8.99 -17.00 10.20
C LEU A 29 7.86 -17.11 9.16
N PRO A 30 7.35 -18.32 8.86
CA PRO A 30 6.30 -18.53 7.86
C PRO A 30 4.95 -17.90 8.26
N ILE A 31 4.86 -17.36 9.49
CA ILE A 31 3.70 -16.63 10.01
C ILE A 31 3.37 -15.42 9.10
N GLY A 32 4.39 -14.75 8.55
CA GLY A 32 4.20 -13.60 7.66
C GLY A 32 3.50 -13.99 6.35
N GLU A 33 3.86 -15.13 5.77
CA GLU A 33 3.26 -15.63 4.53
C GLU A 33 1.80 -16.01 4.74
N TYR A 34 1.47 -16.75 5.81
CA TYR A 34 0.09 -17.09 6.11
C TYR A 34 -0.77 -15.86 6.42
N ALA A 35 -0.22 -14.88 7.14
CA ALA A 35 -0.91 -13.61 7.41
C ALA A 35 -1.14 -12.82 6.11
N ALA A 36 -0.14 -12.74 5.22
CA ALA A 36 -0.26 -12.09 3.93
C ALA A 36 -1.33 -12.78 3.06
N VAL A 37 -1.33 -14.12 2.98
CA VAL A 37 -2.36 -14.89 2.25
C VAL A 37 -3.74 -14.61 2.80
N ALA A 38 -3.92 -14.64 4.13
CA ALA A 38 -5.21 -14.37 4.77
C ALA A 38 -5.72 -12.95 4.48
N LEU A 39 -4.83 -11.95 4.58
CA LEU A 39 -5.17 -10.55 4.29
C LEU A 39 -5.49 -10.36 2.81
N LEU A 40 -4.68 -10.88 1.90
CA LEU A 40 -4.90 -10.77 0.46
C LEU A 40 -6.19 -11.48 0.03
N ALA A 41 -6.49 -12.65 0.59
CA ALA A 41 -7.75 -13.35 0.34
C ALA A 41 -8.95 -12.54 0.85
N PHE A 42 -8.85 -12.01 2.07
CA PHE A 42 -9.89 -11.18 2.68
C PHE A 42 -10.16 -9.91 1.86
N PHE A 43 -9.12 -9.12 1.54
CA PHE A 43 -9.25 -7.90 0.74
C PHE A 43 -9.67 -8.20 -0.70
N GLY A 44 -9.23 -9.33 -1.28
CA GLY A 44 -9.64 -9.76 -2.61
C GLY A 44 -11.13 -10.04 -2.70
N LEU A 45 -11.65 -10.85 -1.78
CA LEU A 45 -13.09 -11.15 -1.69
C LEU A 45 -13.90 -9.90 -1.37
N LYS A 46 -13.44 -9.10 -0.41
CA LYS A 46 -14.10 -7.84 -0.03
C LYS A 46 -14.20 -6.89 -1.23
N SER A 47 -13.10 -6.66 -1.96
CA SER A 47 -13.10 -5.75 -3.12
C SER A 47 -14.03 -6.21 -4.25
N ILE A 48 -14.19 -7.53 -4.45
CA ILE A 48 -15.16 -8.07 -5.42
C ILE A 48 -16.59 -7.90 -4.93
N LYS A 49 -16.84 -8.13 -3.63
CA LYS A 49 -18.16 -7.92 -3.00
C LYS A 49 -18.58 -6.46 -3.12
N ASP A 50 -17.71 -5.54 -2.70
CA ASP A 50 -17.93 -4.09 -2.76
C ASP A 50 -18.19 -3.65 -4.22
N ALA A 51 -17.45 -4.18 -5.19
CA ALA A 51 -17.66 -3.91 -6.62
C ALA A 51 -19.03 -4.40 -7.15
N TRP A 52 -19.52 -5.53 -6.62
CA TRP A 52 -20.82 -6.09 -6.99
C TRP A 52 -21.97 -5.28 -6.42
N GLU A 53 -21.83 -4.79 -5.19
CA GLU A 53 -22.85 -4.03 -4.46
C GLU A 53 -23.01 -2.59 -4.95
N LEU A 54 -22.00 -2.03 -5.63
CA LEU A 54 -22.15 -0.75 -6.32
C LEU A 54 -23.39 -0.81 -7.24
N PRO A 55 -24.32 0.16 -7.21
CA PRO A 55 -25.49 0.14 -8.06
C PRO A 55 -25.05 0.27 -9.53
N SER A 56 -25.25 -0.81 -10.32
CA SER A 56 -25.30 -0.66 -11.76
C SER A 56 -26.54 0.16 -12.05
N ASN A 57 -26.44 1.15 -12.94
CA ASN A 57 -27.50 2.12 -13.21
C ASN A 57 -28.70 1.52 -13.97
N VAL A 58 -29.32 0.49 -13.39
CA VAL A 58 -30.61 -0.14 -13.72
C VAL A 58 -31.15 -0.72 -12.40
N ASP A 59 -32.40 -0.41 -12.08
CA ASP A 59 -33.15 -0.77 -10.86
C ASP A 59 -32.99 0.16 -9.64
N LYS A 60 -33.42 1.41 -9.84
CA LYS A 60 -34.24 2.08 -8.81
C LYS A 60 -35.38 1.12 -8.46
N ASN A 61 -35.52 0.76 -7.18
CA ASN A 61 -36.65 0.04 -6.59
C ASN A 61 -36.49 -1.47 -6.38
N ARG A 62 -35.58 -1.89 -5.47
CA ARG A 62 -35.88 -2.90 -4.44
C ARG A 62 -34.72 -3.11 -3.45
N GLY A 63 -34.88 -2.55 -2.24
CA GLY A 63 -34.68 -3.35 -1.02
C GLY A 63 -33.27 -3.57 -0.43
N ALA A 64 -32.32 -2.65 -0.58
CA ALA A 64 -31.02 -2.74 0.12
C ALA A 64 -30.59 -1.39 0.75
N ALA A 65 -31.51 -0.73 1.44
CA ALA A 65 -31.26 0.54 2.13
C ALA A 65 -30.42 0.49 3.44
N PRO A 66 -30.27 -0.62 4.20
CA PRO A 66 -29.64 -0.52 5.54
C PRO A 66 -28.10 -0.38 5.53
N GLU A 67 -27.37 -1.27 4.85
CA GLU A 67 -25.89 -1.34 4.99
C GLU A 67 -25.14 -0.30 4.16
N LEU A 68 -25.69 0.11 3.00
CA LEU A 68 -25.13 1.21 2.21
C LEU A 68 -25.21 2.54 2.98
N GLY A 69 -26.24 2.68 3.82
CA GLY A 69 -26.36 3.76 4.78
C GLY A 69 -25.25 3.69 5.83
N GLU A 70 -25.04 2.53 6.45
CA GLU A 70 -24.01 2.36 7.49
C GLU A 70 -22.58 2.54 7.00
N LEU A 71 -22.23 2.13 5.76
CA LEU A 71 -20.89 2.35 5.20
C LEU A 71 -20.67 3.80 4.76
N VAL A 72 -21.68 4.44 4.16
CA VAL A 72 -21.62 5.87 3.81
C VAL A 72 -21.60 6.73 5.07
N GLU A 73 -22.33 6.34 6.10
CA GLU A 73 -22.32 6.97 7.42
C GLU A 73 -20.99 6.69 8.13
N ALA A 74 -20.42 5.49 8.05
CA ALA A 74 -19.09 5.21 8.58
C ALA A 74 -18.00 5.99 7.82
N GLU A 75 -18.11 6.15 6.50
CA GLU A 75 -17.21 7.00 5.72
C GLU A 75 -17.40 8.49 6.03
N GLU A 76 -18.63 8.97 6.23
CA GLU A 76 -18.92 10.33 6.66
C GLU A 76 -18.41 10.57 8.08
N LEU A 77 -18.60 9.63 9.01
CA LEU A 77 -18.11 9.71 10.38
C LEU A 77 -16.59 9.62 10.43
N VAL A 78 -15.95 8.78 9.61
CA VAL A 78 -14.49 8.76 9.46
C VAL A 78 -14.02 10.06 8.82
N LYS A 79 -14.70 10.60 7.81
CA LYS A 79 -14.39 11.92 7.21
C LYS A 79 -14.64 13.06 8.18
N GLU A 80 -15.62 12.96 9.08
CA GLU A 80 -16.00 13.99 10.03
C GLU A 80 -15.08 13.93 11.26
N GLU A 81 -14.73 12.75 11.77
CA GLU A 81 -13.66 12.57 12.76
C GLU A 81 -12.32 12.99 12.17
N ALA A 82 -12.01 12.58 10.94
CA ALA A 82 -10.85 13.08 10.21
C ALA A 82 -10.95 14.60 10.13
N SER A 83 -12.05 15.21 9.69
CA SER A 83 -12.17 16.68 9.58
C SER A 83 -12.11 17.41 10.93
N LYS A 84 -12.68 16.85 12.01
CA LYS A 84 -12.67 17.41 13.37
C LYS A 84 -11.29 17.32 14.01
N ASN A 85 -10.56 16.23 13.80
CA ASN A 85 -9.22 16.01 14.32
C ASN A 85 -8.15 16.66 13.41
N LEU A 86 -8.37 16.72 12.09
CA LEU A 86 -7.45 17.26 11.07
C LEU A 86 -7.63 18.75 10.81
N ARG A 87 -7.76 19.57 11.87
CA ARG A 87 -7.72 21.04 11.72
C ARG A 87 -6.31 21.57 11.49
N ASN A 88 -5.30 20.79 11.88
CA ASN A 88 -3.90 21.16 11.76
C ASN A 88 -3.27 20.53 10.50
N PRO A 89 -2.77 21.32 9.54
CA PRO A 89 -2.09 20.79 8.35
C PRO A 89 -0.87 19.92 8.70
N LEU A 90 -0.21 20.22 9.82
CA LEU A 90 0.88 19.40 10.35
C LEU A 90 0.43 18.02 10.80
N GLU A 91 -0.78 17.89 11.33
CA GLU A 91 -1.32 16.60 11.77
C GLU A 91 -1.64 15.70 10.58
N ILE A 92 -2.17 16.28 9.49
CA ILE A 92 -2.38 15.56 8.22
C ILE A 92 -1.05 15.06 7.69
N VAL A 93 -0.04 15.95 7.61
CA VAL A 93 1.30 15.59 7.14
C VAL A 93 1.89 14.48 8.01
N TRP A 94 1.77 14.58 9.33
CA TRP A 94 2.29 13.58 10.26
C TRP A 94 1.59 12.21 10.13
N LYS A 95 0.26 12.19 10.04
CA LYS A 95 -0.54 10.97 9.88
C LYS A 95 -0.22 10.28 8.56
N SER A 96 -0.25 11.01 7.44
CA SER A 96 0.09 10.46 6.13
C SER A 96 1.55 10.01 6.05
N PHE A 97 2.47 10.77 6.65
CA PHE A 97 3.88 10.37 6.75
C PHE A 97 4.02 9.05 7.51
N SER A 98 3.44 8.95 8.70
CA SER A 98 3.56 7.78 9.57
C SER A 98 2.94 6.54 8.91
N LEU A 99 1.76 6.70 8.31
CA LEU A 99 1.09 5.61 7.58
C LEU A 99 1.99 5.05 6.48
N VAL A 100 2.51 5.92 5.61
CA VAL A 100 3.39 5.48 4.50
C VAL A 100 4.71 4.92 5.03
N PHE A 101 5.30 5.54 6.05
CA PHE A 101 6.56 5.09 6.62
C PHE A 101 6.44 3.67 7.19
N PHE A 102 5.41 3.40 8.00
CA PHE A 102 5.19 2.07 8.56
C PHE A 102 4.72 1.04 7.51
N ALA A 103 3.99 1.47 6.48
CA ALA A 103 3.58 0.58 5.39
C ALA A 103 4.77 0.09 4.56
N GLU A 104 5.76 0.95 4.35
CA GLU A 104 6.97 0.64 3.55
C GLU A 104 8.10 0.07 4.42
N TRP A 105 7.95 0.14 5.75
CA TRP A 105 8.96 -0.34 6.70
C TRP A 105 9.13 -1.85 6.61
N GLY A 106 10.33 -2.28 6.22
CA GLY A 106 10.66 -3.70 6.09
C GLY A 106 10.16 -4.36 4.81
N ASP A 107 9.69 -3.58 3.83
CA ASP A 107 9.38 -4.10 2.50
C ASP A 107 10.66 -4.56 1.75
N ARG A 108 10.47 -5.37 0.72
CA ARG A 108 11.51 -5.81 -0.22
C ARG A 108 12.30 -4.64 -0.79
N SER A 109 11.66 -3.48 -1.04
CA SER A 109 12.35 -2.27 -1.49
C SER A 109 13.37 -1.75 -0.47
N MET A 110 13.06 -1.81 0.84
CA MET A 110 13.98 -1.47 1.92
C MET A 110 15.16 -2.45 1.97
N LEU A 111 14.91 -3.76 1.91
CA LEU A 111 15.97 -4.78 1.91
C LEU A 111 16.88 -4.65 0.68
N ALA A 112 16.31 -4.40 -0.51
CA ALA A 112 17.08 -4.16 -1.73
C ALA A 112 17.96 -2.91 -1.62
N THR A 113 17.44 -1.84 -1.01
CA THR A 113 18.20 -0.60 -0.78
C THR A 113 19.32 -0.79 0.24
N ILE A 114 19.11 -1.57 1.31
CA ILE A 114 20.16 -1.95 2.27
C ILE A 114 21.26 -2.72 1.55
N ALA A 115 20.91 -3.75 0.78
CA ALA A 115 21.88 -4.57 0.06
C ALA A 115 22.69 -3.75 -0.97
N LEU A 116 22.00 -2.90 -1.74
CA LEU A 116 22.66 -2.05 -2.73
C LEU A 116 23.51 -0.96 -2.08
N GLY A 117 23.02 -0.38 -0.98
CA GLY A 117 23.75 0.59 -0.16
C GLY A 117 24.98 -0.01 0.51
N ALA A 118 24.98 -1.30 0.83
CA ALA A 118 26.16 -2.03 1.30
C ALA A 118 27.15 -2.34 0.17
N ALA A 119 26.67 -2.59 -1.05
CA ALA A 119 27.51 -3.03 -2.17
C ALA A 119 28.09 -1.89 -3.03
N GLN A 120 27.44 -0.72 -3.07
CA GLN A 120 27.73 0.38 -3.98
C GLN A 120 27.87 1.72 -3.23
N SER A 121 28.16 2.81 -3.96
CA SER A 121 28.31 4.14 -3.35
C SER A 121 27.01 4.58 -2.65
N PRO A 122 27.00 4.82 -1.33
CA PRO A 122 25.77 5.12 -0.58
C PRO A 122 25.07 6.39 -1.08
N TRP A 123 25.83 7.40 -1.49
CA TRP A 123 25.27 8.63 -2.08
C TRP A 123 24.53 8.37 -3.40
N GLY A 124 25.16 7.59 -4.30
CA GLY A 124 24.54 7.22 -5.57
C GLY A 124 23.27 6.38 -5.40
N VAL A 125 23.29 5.44 -4.44
CA VAL A 125 22.12 4.60 -4.12
C VAL A 125 20.99 5.43 -3.52
N ALA A 126 21.28 6.30 -2.54
CA ALA A 126 20.27 7.15 -1.93
C ALA A 126 19.61 8.08 -2.96
N CYS A 127 20.40 8.81 -3.75
CA CYS A 127 19.86 9.72 -4.76
C CYS A 127 19.10 8.97 -5.86
N GLY A 128 19.64 7.86 -6.34
CA GLY A 128 19.01 7.04 -7.38
C GLY A 128 17.69 6.42 -6.92
N ALA A 129 17.64 5.85 -5.72
CA ALA A 129 16.43 5.26 -5.16
C ALA A 129 15.35 6.31 -4.89
N ILE A 130 15.70 7.46 -4.30
CA ILE A 130 14.75 8.58 -4.10
C ILE A 130 14.21 9.06 -5.44
N ALA A 131 15.07 9.26 -6.44
CA ALA A 131 14.63 9.66 -7.78
C ALA A 131 13.72 8.61 -8.42
N GLY A 132 14.07 7.32 -8.31
CA GLY A 132 13.26 6.21 -8.80
C GLY A 132 11.87 6.18 -8.17
N HIS A 133 11.77 6.29 -6.84
CA HIS A 133 10.50 6.39 -6.14
C HIS A 133 9.71 7.63 -6.57
N LEU A 134 10.37 8.80 -6.71
CA LEU A 134 9.73 10.01 -7.23
C LEU A 134 9.09 9.79 -8.59
N PHE A 135 9.82 9.18 -9.53
CA PHE A 135 9.28 8.86 -10.85
C PHE A 135 8.14 7.85 -10.77
N ALA A 136 8.33 6.73 -10.06
CA ALA A 136 7.33 5.68 -9.95
C ALA A 136 6.01 6.20 -9.38
N THR A 137 6.05 6.95 -8.29
CA THR A 137 4.83 7.53 -7.69
C THR A 137 4.25 8.62 -8.59
N SER A 138 5.07 9.43 -9.27
CA SER A 138 4.55 10.43 -10.20
C SER A 138 3.77 9.76 -11.33
N PHE A 139 4.33 8.71 -11.94
CA PHE A 139 3.62 7.92 -12.95
C PHE A 139 2.36 7.26 -12.40
N ALA A 140 2.39 6.73 -11.18
CA ALA A 140 1.21 6.15 -10.55
C ALA A 140 0.10 7.19 -10.32
N ILE A 141 0.45 8.41 -9.90
CA ILE A 141 -0.52 9.49 -9.68
C ILE A 141 -1.08 9.99 -11.02
N LEU A 142 -0.23 10.29 -12.00
CA LEU A 142 -0.67 10.80 -13.30
C LEU A 142 -1.47 9.73 -14.06
N GLY A 143 -0.97 8.49 -14.09
CA GLY A 143 -1.63 7.36 -14.72
C GLY A 143 -2.94 7.02 -14.03
N GLY A 144 -2.96 6.98 -12.69
CA GLY A 144 -4.17 6.76 -11.91
C GLY A 144 -5.23 7.84 -12.11
N ALA A 145 -4.84 9.12 -12.09
CA ALA A 145 -5.74 10.24 -12.33
C ALA A 145 -6.31 10.22 -13.75
N PHE A 146 -5.49 9.88 -14.76
CA PHE A 146 -5.98 9.71 -16.13
C PHE A 146 -6.96 8.54 -16.22
N LEU A 147 -6.58 7.38 -15.71
CA LEU A 147 -7.35 6.14 -15.81
C LEU A 147 -8.67 6.19 -15.04
N ALA A 148 -8.73 6.92 -13.92
CA ALA A 148 -9.93 7.14 -13.14
C ALA A 148 -11.05 7.85 -13.93
N ASN A 149 -10.72 8.60 -14.99
CA ASN A 149 -11.73 9.22 -15.86
C ASN A 149 -12.32 8.25 -16.88
N TYR A 150 -11.68 7.09 -17.13
CA TYR A 150 -12.07 6.14 -18.18
C TYR A 150 -12.57 4.80 -17.64
N ILE A 151 -12.22 4.44 -16.40
CA ILE A 151 -12.59 3.15 -15.79
C ILE A 151 -13.63 3.39 -14.69
N SER A 152 -14.69 2.56 -14.67
CA SER A 152 -15.70 2.59 -13.62
C SER A 152 -15.18 2.01 -12.30
N GLU A 153 -15.64 2.54 -11.18
CA GLU A 153 -15.27 2.05 -9.84
C GLU A 153 -15.55 0.55 -9.66
N LYS A 154 -16.62 0.05 -10.29
CA LYS A 154 -16.92 -1.39 -10.37
C LYS A 154 -15.78 -2.19 -10.99
N LEU A 155 -15.27 -1.75 -12.15
CA LEU A 155 -14.17 -2.44 -12.82
C LEU A 155 -12.88 -2.37 -11.99
N VAL A 156 -12.61 -1.23 -11.34
CA VAL A 156 -11.47 -1.10 -10.43
C VAL A 156 -11.57 -2.11 -9.28
N GLY A 157 -12.74 -2.22 -8.65
CA GLY A 157 -12.95 -3.16 -7.55
C GLY A 157 -12.87 -4.64 -7.97
N TYR A 158 -13.40 -5.01 -9.14
CA TYR A 158 -13.26 -6.37 -9.67
C TYR A 158 -11.82 -6.71 -10.03
N ILE A 159 -11.13 -5.83 -10.77
CA ILE A 159 -9.73 -6.06 -11.18
C ILE A 159 -8.83 -6.10 -9.96
N GLY A 160 -8.97 -5.14 -9.03
CA GLY A 160 -8.20 -5.08 -7.80
C GLY A 160 -8.42 -6.31 -6.92
N GLY A 161 -9.69 -6.72 -6.75
CA GLY A 161 -10.02 -7.90 -5.96
C GLY A 161 -9.50 -9.20 -6.60
N LEU A 162 -9.60 -9.35 -7.91
CA LEU A 162 -9.01 -10.48 -8.63
C LEU A 162 -7.49 -10.50 -8.49
N LEU A 163 -6.82 -9.34 -8.59
CA LEU A 163 -5.38 -9.22 -8.43
C LEU A 163 -4.93 -9.67 -7.03
N PHE A 164 -5.66 -9.26 -5.99
CA PHE A 164 -5.39 -9.70 -4.62
C PHE A 164 -5.56 -11.21 -4.45
N LEU A 165 -6.58 -11.82 -5.04
CA LEU A 165 -6.76 -13.29 -5.00
C LEU A 165 -5.64 -14.02 -5.74
N ILE A 166 -5.17 -13.49 -6.88
CA ILE A 166 -4.03 -14.04 -7.61
C ILE A 166 -2.77 -13.98 -6.74
N PHE A 167 -2.51 -12.86 -6.07
CA PHE A 167 -1.36 -12.74 -5.17
C PHE A 167 -1.49 -13.63 -3.92
N ALA A 168 -2.69 -13.80 -3.37
CA ALA A 168 -2.95 -14.73 -2.28
C ALA A 168 -2.59 -16.17 -2.70
N ALA A 169 -3.06 -16.60 -3.86
CA ALA A 169 -2.76 -17.92 -4.41
C ALA A 169 -1.25 -18.07 -4.69
N ALA A 170 -0.63 -17.08 -5.34
CA ALA A 170 0.79 -17.14 -5.67
C ALA A 170 1.68 -17.20 -4.43
N THR A 171 1.33 -16.46 -3.37
CA THR A 171 2.01 -16.52 -2.07
C THR A 171 1.81 -17.88 -1.41
N LEU A 172 0.59 -18.45 -1.46
CA LEU A 172 0.29 -19.77 -0.91
C LEU A 172 1.06 -20.90 -1.60
N PHE A 173 1.28 -20.80 -2.91
CA PHE A 173 2.09 -21.77 -3.68
C PHE A 173 3.61 -21.52 -3.59
N GLY A 174 4.05 -20.52 -2.83
CA GLY A 174 5.47 -20.19 -2.68
C GLY A 174 6.13 -19.72 -3.99
N ILE A 175 5.34 -19.12 -4.90
CA ILE A 175 5.88 -18.50 -6.12
C ILE A 175 6.68 -17.23 -5.76
N PHE A 176 6.45 -16.65 -4.57
CA PHE A 176 7.03 -15.41 -4.09
C PHE A 176 7.49 -15.48 -2.65
#